data_AF-A0A1H9KCI0-F1
#
_entry.id   AF-A0A1H9KCI0-F1
#
_cell.length_a   1.000
_cell.length_b   1.000
_cell.length_c   1.000
_cell.angle_alpha   90.00
_cell.angle_beta   90.00
_cell.angle_gamma   90.00
#
_symmetry.space_group_name_H-M   'P 1'
#
loop_
_entity.id
_entity.type
_entity.pdbx_description
1 polymer ?
#
loop_
_entity_poly.entity_id
_entity_poly.type
_entity_poly.pdbx_seq_one_letter_code
_entity_poly.pdbx_strand_id
1 'polypeptide(L)'
;MGYVAIVVDDYDRAIEYYTDKLGFTLVEDTPQPDKRWVVVTPNPENDCNLLLARASNEEQEGFIGKQCGGRVFLFLQTDDFWRDYNAMKKKGIHFCQEPREEE
;
A
#
# COMPACT_ATOMS: atom_id res chain seq x y z
N MET A 1 9.20 -15.52 -1.99
CA MET A 1 7.98 -14.91 -1.45
C MET A 1 8.34 -14.06 -0.24
N GLY A 2 8.34 -12.73 -0.42
CA GLY A 2 8.58 -11.77 0.66
C GLY A 2 7.33 -10.93 0.91
N TYR A 3 7.02 -10.67 2.18
CA TYR A 3 5.95 -9.77 2.58
C TYR A 3 6.55 -8.59 3.34
N VAL A 4 6.13 -7.38 2.99
CA VAL A 4 6.39 -6.18 3.78
C VAL A 4 5.08 -5.78 4.44
N ALA A 5 5.06 -5.74 5.78
CA ALA A 5 3.86 -5.36 6.52
C ALA A 5 3.65 -3.85 6.50
N ILE A 6 2.40 -3.44 6.31
CA ILE A 6 1.93 -2.07 6.54
C ILE A 6 0.81 -2.08 7.56
N VAL A 7 0.99 -1.31 8.64
CA VAL A 7 -0.05 -1.14 9.65
C VAL A 7 -1.17 -0.28 9.10
N VAL A 8 -2.40 -0.77 9.18
CA VAL A 8 -3.63 -0.11 8.71
C VAL A 8 -4.65 -0.03 9.84
N ASP A 9 -5.62 0.88 9.73
CA ASP A 9 -6.71 1.02 10.71
C ASP A 9 -7.88 0.08 10.42
N ASP A 10 -8.18 -0.12 9.14
CA ASP A 10 -9.30 -0.94 8.69
C ASP A 10 -8.94 -1.72 7.42
N TYR A 11 -9.43 -2.96 7.33
CA TYR A 11 -9.12 -3.84 6.20
C TYR A 11 -9.79 -3.38 4.92
N ASP A 12 -11.10 -3.09 4.96
CA ASP A 12 -11.87 -2.81 3.75
C ASP A 12 -11.47 -1.45 3.17
N ARG A 13 -11.27 -0.45 4.04
CA ARG A 13 -10.74 0.85 3.64
C ARG A 13 -9.34 0.73 3.02
N ALA A 14 -8.47 -0.09 3.62
CA ALA A 14 -7.13 -0.29 3.07
C ALA A 14 -7.18 -1.04 1.73
N ILE A 15 -7.98 -2.11 1.62
CA ILE A 15 -8.15 -2.85 0.37
C ILE A 15 -8.65 -1.91 -0.73
N GLU A 16 -9.69 -1.11 -0.47
CA GLU A 16 -10.20 -0.14 -1.43
C GLU A 16 -9.11 0.87 -1.84
N TYR A 17 -8.37 1.41 -0.88
CA TYR A 17 -7.30 2.36 -1.17
C TYR A 17 -6.19 1.74 -2.05
N TYR A 18 -5.69 0.57 -1.69
CA TYR A 18 -4.61 -0.06 -2.46
C TYR A 18 -5.10 -0.55 -3.84
N THR A 19 -6.30 -1.11 -3.92
CA THR A 19 -6.81 -1.69 -5.17
C THR A 19 -7.42 -0.65 -6.11
N ASP A 20 -8.31 0.21 -5.62
CA ASP A 20 -8.87 1.27 -6.46
C ASP A 20 -7.86 2.39 -6.62
N LYS A 21 -7.41 3.06 -5.55
CA LYS A 21 -6.62 4.28 -5.72
C LYS A 21 -5.24 4.01 -6.32
N LEU A 22 -4.50 3.05 -5.76
CA LEU A 22 -3.14 2.73 -6.22
C LEU A 22 -3.09 1.70 -7.35
N GLY A 23 -4.20 1.04 -7.68
CA GLY A 23 -4.26 0.07 -8.79
C GLY A 23 -3.61 -1.27 -8.48
N PHE A 24 -3.37 -1.60 -7.21
CA PHE A 24 -2.78 -2.88 -6.82
C PHE A 24 -3.79 -4.02 -6.99
N THR A 25 -3.29 -5.24 -7.10
CA THR A 25 -4.12 -6.44 -7.13
C THR A 25 -4.27 -7.02 -5.73
N LEU A 26 -5.50 -7.36 -5.33
CA LEU A 26 -5.76 -8.16 -4.14
C LEU A 26 -5.36 -9.61 -4.43
N VAL A 27 -4.34 -10.09 -3.74
CA VAL A 27 -3.79 -11.45 -3.93
C VAL A 27 -4.49 -12.44 -3.01
N GLU A 28 -4.69 -12.04 -1.75
CA GLU A 28 -5.29 -12.89 -0.74
C GLU A 28 -6.12 -12.07 0.23
N ASP A 29 -7.23 -12.64 0.67
CA ASP A 29 -8.11 -12.10 1.69
C ASP A 29 -8.76 -13.25 2.45
N THR A 30 -8.01 -13.83 3.38
CA THR A 30 -8.41 -15.03 4.11
C THR A 30 -8.79 -14.68 5.55
N PRO A 31 -10.02 -15.01 6.02
CA PRO A 31 -10.39 -14.81 7.42
C PRO A 31 -9.57 -15.71 8.34
N GLN A 32 -9.15 -15.16 9.47
CA GLN A 32 -8.51 -15.85 10.60
C GLN A 32 -9.33 -15.55 11.88
N PRO A 33 -9.13 -16.29 12.99
CA PRO A 33 -9.98 -16.18 14.18
C PRO A 33 -10.24 -14.74 14.67
N ASP A 34 -9.21 -13.89 14.69
CA ASP A 34 -9.31 -12.52 15.22
C ASP A 34 -8.98 -11.42 14.19
N LYS A 35 -8.64 -11.81 12.96
CA LYS A 35 -8.08 -10.90 11.94
C LYS A 35 -8.26 -11.44 10.53
N ARG A 36 -7.83 -10.67 9.53
CA ARG A 36 -7.74 -11.15 8.13
C ARG A 36 -6.28 -11.19 7.69
N TRP A 37 -5.95 -12.20 6.89
CA TRP A 37 -4.71 -12.24 6.15
C TRP A 37 -4.96 -11.61 4.79
N VAL A 38 -4.55 -10.35 4.65
CA VAL A 38 -4.84 -9.54 3.47
C VAL A 38 -3.54 -9.15 2.79
N VAL A 39 -3.38 -9.60 1.55
CA VAL A 39 -2.17 -9.38 0.75
C VAL A 39 -2.55 -8.65 -0.52
N VAL A 40 -1.87 -7.53 -0.79
CA VAL A 40 -1.98 -6.80 -2.05
C VAL A 40 -0.62 -6.72 -2.74
N THR A 41 -0.63 -6.65 -4.07
CA THR A 41 0.60 -6.55 -4.87
C THR A 41 0.52 -5.44 -5.90
N PRO A 42 1.58 -4.62 -6.08
CA PRO A 42 1.66 -3.68 -7.19
C PRO A 42 1.78 -4.38 -8.55
N ASN A 43 2.30 -5.61 -8.59
CA ASN A 43 2.45 -6.39 -9.82
C ASN A 43 2.36 -7.90 -9.50
N PRO A 44 1.36 -8.62 -10.03
CA PRO A 44 1.21 -10.06 -9.83
C PRO A 44 2.42 -10.92 -10.27
N GLU A 45 3.30 -10.39 -11.12
CA GLU A 45 4.53 -11.07 -11.56
C GLU A 45 5.70 -10.92 -10.57
N ASN A 46 5.56 -10.07 -9.55
CA ASN A 46 6.61 -9.82 -8.56
C ASN A 46 6.49 -10.69 -7.31
N ASP A 47 7.64 -11.05 -6.72
CA ASP A 47 7.73 -11.85 -5.49
C ASP A 47 7.59 -11.05 -4.18
N CYS A 48 7.44 -9.72 -4.27
CA CYS A 48 7.36 -8.81 -3.13
C CYS A 48 5.95 -8.22 -3.02
N ASN A 49 5.26 -8.56 -1.92
CA ASN A 49 3.88 -8.17 -1.68
C ASN A 49 3.75 -7.33 -0.41
N LEU A 50 2.66 -6.57 -0.30
CA LEU A 50 2.31 -5.87 0.93
C LEU A 50 1.29 -6.67 1.72
N LEU A 51 1.59 -6.91 3.00
CA LEU A 51 0.66 -7.47 3.97
C LEU A 51 -0.03 -6.31 4.71
N LEU A 52 -1.35 -6.20 4.56
CA LEU A 52 -2.15 -5.21 5.29
C LEU A 52 -2.41 -5.76 6.70
N ALA A 53 -1.76 -5.17 7.70
CA ALA A 53 -1.84 -5.59 9.09
C ALA A 53 -2.69 -4.60 9.88
N ARG A 54 -3.95 -4.95 10.17
CA ARG A 54 -4.83 -4.08 10.97
C ARG A 54 -4.29 -3.95 12.39
N ALA A 55 -4.16 -2.72 12.88
CA ALA A 55 -3.84 -2.45 14.27
C ALA A 55 -4.87 -3.09 15.22
N SER A 56 -4.40 -3.63 16.35
CA SER A 56 -5.25 -4.27 17.38
C SER A 56 -5.15 -3.61 18.74
N ASN A 57 -4.33 -2.57 18.89
CA ASN A 57 -4.18 -1.81 20.13
C ASN A 57 -3.66 -0.38 19.86
N GLU A 58 -3.73 0.49 20.87
CA GLU A 58 -3.34 1.91 20.80
C GLU A 58 -1.87 2.12 20.39
N GLU A 59 -0.97 1.23 20.82
CA GLU A 59 0.44 1.30 20.43
C GLU A 59 0.60 1.11 18.92
N GLN A 60 -0.08 0.10 18.35
CA GLN A 60 -0.05 -0.18 16.90
C GLN A 60 -0.71 0.91 16.08
N GLU A 61 -1.82 1.49 16.56
CA GLU A 61 -2.47 2.65 15.90
C GLU A 61 -1.48 3.81 15.74
N GLY A 62 -0.59 4.02 16.72
CA GLY A 62 0.47 5.01 16.66
C GLY A 62 1.47 4.85 15.50
N PHE A 63 1.55 3.66 14.89
CA PHE A 63 2.44 3.36 13.75
C PHE A 63 1.78 3.56 12.37
N ILE A 64 0.49 3.84 12.30
CA ILE A 64 -0.21 4.07 11.02
C ILE A 64 0.39 5.32 10.35
N GLY A 65 0.98 5.11 9.17
CA GLY A 65 1.69 6.15 8.41
C GLY A 65 3.12 6.45 8.93
N LYS A 66 3.62 5.69 9.91
CA LYS A 66 4.94 5.87 10.53
C LYS A 66 5.78 4.58 10.50
N GLN A 67 5.60 3.72 9.51
CA GLN A 67 6.23 2.40 9.38
C GLN A 67 7.76 2.45 9.43
N CYS A 68 8.37 3.56 9.01
CA CYS A 68 9.82 3.75 9.00
C CYS A 68 10.29 4.96 9.83
N GLY A 69 9.51 5.41 10.81
CA GLY A 69 9.94 6.47 11.72
C GLY A 69 10.32 7.79 11.03
N GLY A 70 9.62 8.15 9.96
CA GLY A 70 9.86 9.38 9.18
C GLY A 70 10.87 9.24 8.03
N ARG A 71 11.41 8.04 7.80
CA ARG A 71 12.20 7.73 6.59
C ARG A 71 11.28 7.29 5.44
N VAL A 72 11.81 7.33 4.22
CA VAL A 72 11.15 6.75 3.04
C VAL A 72 10.86 5.28 3.30
N PHE A 73 9.61 4.88 3.12
CA PHE A 73 9.18 3.49 3.34
C PHE A 73 9.52 2.59 2.15
N LEU A 74 9.03 2.94 0.95
CA LEU A 74 9.17 2.12 -0.25
C LEU A 74 9.52 2.98 -1.46
N PHE A 75 10.28 2.38 -2.38
CA PHE A 75 10.37 2.83 -3.76
C PHE A 75 9.55 1.86 -4.61
N LEU A 76 8.55 2.38 -5.31
CA LEU A 76 7.73 1.60 -6.23
C LEU A 76 8.19 1.90 -7.66
N GLN A 77 8.42 0.84 -8.43
CA GLN A 77 8.82 0.94 -9.83
C GLN A 77 7.59 0.76 -10.73
N THR A 78 7.57 1.50 -11.83
CA THR A 78 6.55 1.42 -12.89
C THR A 78 7.24 1.44 -14.24
N ASP A 79 6.58 0.86 -15.25
CA ASP A 79 6.95 0.89 -16.66
C ASP A 79 6.56 2.22 -17.35
N ASP A 80 5.53 2.90 -16.84
CA ASP A 80 5.05 4.18 -17.35
C ASP A 80 4.63 5.11 -16.20
N PHE A 81 5.58 5.95 -15.80
CA PHE A 81 5.41 6.92 -14.72
C PHE A 81 4.25 7.88 -14.96
N TRP A 82 4.12 8.42 -16.18
CA TRP A 82 3.12 9.44 -16.48
C TRP A 82 1.72 8.87 -16.56
N ARG A 83 1.55 7.65 -17.08
CA ARG A 83 0.27 6.92 -17.04
C ARG A 83 -0.22 6.76 -15.59
N ASP A 84 0.64 6.25 -14.72
CA ASP A 84 0.26 5.90 -13.36
C ASP A 84 0.05 7.14 -12.48
N TYR A 85 0.94 8.14 -12.57
CA TYR A 85 0.78 9.43 -11.88
C TYR A 85 -0.56 10.09 -12.24
N ASN A 86 -0.91 10.17 -13.53
CA ASN A 86 -2.15 10.79 -13.97
C ASN A 86 -3.39 9.98 -13.55
N ALA A 87 -3.32 8.65 -13.56
CA ALA A 87 -4.40 7.79 -13.06
C ALA A 87 -4.63 8.00 -11.56
N MET A 88 -3.56 8.00 -10.77
CA MET A 88 -3.60 8.25 -9.32
C MET A 88 -4.15 9.66 -9.01
N LYS A 89 -3.70 10.69 -9.74
CA LYS A 89 -4.19 12.06 -9.57
C LYS A 89 -5.69 12.18 -9.86
N LYS A 90 -6.19 11.55 -10.93
CA LYS A 90 -7.63 11.51 -11.25
C LYS A 90 -8.46 10.81 -10.16
N LYS A 91 -7.87 9.82 -9.47
CA LYS A 91 -8.52 9.11 -8.35
C LYS A 91 -8.45 9.86 -7.02
N GLY A 92 -7.83 11.04 -6.99
CA GLY A 92 -7.73 11.91 -5.82
C GLY A 92 -6.57 11.59 -4.89
N ILE A 93 -5.54 10.86 -5.34
CA ILE A 93 -4.34 10.63 -4.54
C ILE A 93 -3.62 11.96 -4.30
N HIS A 94 -3.23 12.18 -3.05
CA HIS A 94 -2.40 13.31 -2.66
C HIS A 94 -0.92 12.96 -2.89
N PHE A 95 -0.27 13.73 -3.76
CA PHE A 95 1.18 13.72 -3.91
C PHE A 95 1.79 14.85 -3.09
N CYS A 96 2.78 14.53 -2.25
CA CYS A 96 3.48 15.54 -1.44
C CYS A 96 4.34 16.50 -2.27
N GLN A 97 4.69 16.11 -3.50
CA GLN A 97 5.52 16.86 -4.43
C GLN A 97 5.04 16.61 -5.87
N GLU A 98 5.22 17.60 -6.74
CA GLU A 98 5.03 17.41 -8.18
C GLU A 98 6.17 16.53 -8.76
N PRO A 99 5.90 15.78 -9.83
CA PRO A 99 6.90 14.95 -10.47
C PRO A 99 8.05 15.78 -11.05
N ARG A 100 9.24 15.17 -11.09
CA ARG A 100 10.47 15.74 -11.63
C ARG A 100 11.19 14.69 -12.48
N GLU A 101 11.85 15.14 -13.53
CA GLU A 101 12.77 14.30 -14.32
C GLU A 101 14.18 14.51 -13.77
N GLU A 102 14.89 13.41 -13.53
CA GLU A 102 16.25 13.40 -12.98
C GLU A 102 17.20 12.78 -14.02
N GLU A 103 18.42 13.32 -14.15
CA GLU A 103 19.48 12.83 -15.06
C GLU A 103 20.37 11.75 -14.44
#